data_AF-A0AA48HKI6-F1
#
_entry.id   AF-A0AA48HKI6-F1
#
_cell.length_a   1.000
_cell.length_b   1.000
_cell.length_c   1.000
_cell.angle_alpha   90.00
_cell.angle_beta   90.00
_cell.angle_gamma   90.00
#
_symmetry.space_group_name_H-M   'P 1'
#
loop_
_entity.id
_entity.type
_entity.pdbx_description
1 polymer ?
#
loop_
_entity_poly.entity_id
_entity_poly.type
_entity_poly.pdbx_seq_one_letter_code
_entity_poly.pdbx_strand_id
1 'polypeptide(L)'
;MFAQCKKDYKTTLLAGTYVNRNYDYTPFIPEIPYVSDTLVLNDDFTFKSDFWGNGTYEIKNSLKGSTIKLRYNYEFGKASYTARIEEVEKTLKIILFEKKNHYYEKIR
;
A
#
# COMPACT_ATOMS: atom_id res chain seq x y z
N MET A 1 -14.28 -13.10 25.51
CA MET A 1 -12.93 -12.63 25.94
C MET A 1 -12.20 -12.21 24.67
N PHE A 2 -11.89 -10.92 24.54
CA PHE A 2 -11.48 -10.29 23.30
C PHE A 2 -10.12 -10.83 22.84
N ALA A 3 -10.04 -11.28 21.58
CA ALA A 3 -8.76 -11.63 20.97
C ALA A 3 -7.99 -10.33 20.75
N GLN A 4 -7.07 -10.04 21.66
CA GLN A 4 -6.02 -9.04 21.46
C GLN A 4 -5.17 -9.53 20.28
N CYS A 5 -5.51 -9.10 19.06
CA CYS A 5 -4.67 -9.34 17.89
C CYS A 5 -3.30 -8.73 18.19
N LYS A 6 -2.30 -9.59 18.42
CA LYS A 6 -0.92 -9.19 18.60
C LYS A 6 -0.54 -8.34 17.38
N LYS A 7 -0.30 -7.05 17.60
CA LYS A 7 0.36 -6.19 16.62
C LYS A 7 1.73 -6.81 16.35
N ASP A 8 1.90 -7.44 15.20
CA ASP A 8 3.22 -7.91 14.77
C ASP A 8 4.13 -6.69 14.60
N TYR A 9 5.34 -6.74 15.19
CA TYR A 9 6.34 -5.65 15.17
C TYR A 9 6.64 -5.10 13.76
N LYS A 10 6.46 -5.92 12.71
CA LYS A 10 6.61 -5.50 11.31
C LYS A 10 5.47 -4.61 10.81
N THR A 11 4.27 -4.74 11.38
CA THR A 11 3.09 -3.92 11.03
C THR A 11 3.28 -2.48 11.46
N THR A 12 3.78 -2.25 12.67
CA THR A 12 4.13 -0.90 13.16
C THR A 12 5.25 -0.26 12.34
N LEU A 13 6.14 -1.08 11.75
CA LEU A 13 7.19 -0.57 10.86
C LEU A 13 6.65 -0.14 9.49
N LEU A 14 5.49 -0.66 9.07
CA LEU A 14 4.84 -0.32 7.80
C LEU A 14 3.88 0.87 7.90
N ALA A 15 3.33 1.15 9.08
CA ALA A 15 2.59 2.39 9.29
C ALA A 15 3.48 3.61 8.95
N GLY A 16 2.91 4.60 8.29
CA GLY A 16 3.66 5.74 7.80
C GLY A 16 3.06 6.39 6.55
N THR A 17 3.78 7.39 6.05
CA THR A 17 3.40 8.14 4.85
C THR A 17 4.25 7.68 3.68
N TYR A 18 3.59 7.40 2.56
CA TYR A 18 4.23 6.99 1.33
C TYR A 18 3.84 7.90 0.18
N VAL A 19 4.78 8.14 -0.74
CA VAL A 19 4.56 8.94 -1.94
C VAL A 19 4.70 8.10 -3.19
N ASN A 20 3.80 8.29 -4.14
CA ASN A 20 3.80 7.59 -5.42
C ASN A 20 4.96 8.06 -6.31
N ARG A 21 5.71 7.14 -6.93
CA ARG A 21 6.86 7.40 -7.79
C ARG A 21 6.70 6.70 -9.14
N ASN A 22 7.18 7.34 -10.22
CA ASN A 22 7.16 6.82 -11.59
C ASN A 22 5.75 6.48 -12.11
N TYR A 23 4.78 7.34 -11.79
CA TYR A 23 3.37 7.17 -12.15
C TYR A 23 2.99 7.74 -13.51
N ASP A 24 3.84 8.59 -14.07
CA ASP A 24 3.58 9.48 -15.20
C ASP A 24 4.02 8.88 -16.55
N TYR A 25 3.66 7.62 -16.80
CA TYR A 25 3.93 6.95 -18.08
C TYR A 25 2.67 6.73 -18.91
N THR A 26 2.86 6.67 -20.24
CA THR A 26 1.79 6.40 -21.22
C THR A 26 2.07 5.08 -21.96
N PRO A 27 1.06 4.22 -22.20
CA PRO A 27 -0.30 4.28 -21.62
C PRO A 27 -0.28 4.01 -20.11
N PHE A 28 -1.21 4.63 -19.38
CA PHE A 28 -1.34 4.43 -17.92
C PHE A 28 -2.12 3.16 -17.58
N ILE A 29 -2.01 2.69 -16.33
CA ILE A 29 -2.76 1.55 -15.79
C ILE A 29 -3.88 2.09 -14.89
N PRO A 30 -5.16 1.92 -15.24
CA PRO A 30 -6.28 2.54 -14.50
C PRO A 30 -6.42 2.10 -13.04
N GLU A 31 -5.93 0.91 -12.68
CA GLU A 31 -6.11 0.32 -11.35
C GLU A 31 -5.13 0.86 -10.29
N ILE A 32 -4.12 1.62 -10.71
CA ILE A 32 -3.08 2.21 -9.86
C ILE A 32 -2.97 3.72 -10.12
N PRO A 33 -2.50 4.51 -9.14
CA PRO A 33 -2.46 5.95 -9.30
C PRO A 33 -1.50 6.39 -10.40
N TYR A 34 -2.07 6.96 -11.47
CA TYR A 34 -1.40 7.54 -12.63
C TYR A 34 -1.16 9.05 -12.50
N VAL A 35 -1.44 9.59 -11.30
CA VAL A 35 -1.15 10.96 -10.88
C VAL A 35 -0.39 10.92 -9.56
N SER A 36 0.15 12.06 -9.14
CA SER A 36 0.73 12.20 -7.80
C SER A 36 -0.29 11.76 -6.75
N ASP A 37 0.13 10.88 -5.84
CA ASP A 37 -0.70 10.35 -4.76
C ASP A 37 0.13 10.16 -3.50
N THR A 38 -0.52 10.33 -2.35
CA THR A 38 0.04 10.04 -1.04
C THR A 38 -0.78 8.94 -0.38
N LEU A 39 -0.14 7.82 -0.02
CA LEU A 39 -0.75 6.75 0.75
C LEU A 39 -0.29 6.86 2.21
N VAL A 40 -1.24 7.05 3.13
CA VAL A 40 -1.02 7.03 4.57
C VAL A 40 -1.53 5.71 5.13
N LEU A 41 -0.65 4.91 5.70
CA LEU A 41 -0.99 3.68 6.43
C LEU A 41 -1.00 3.97 7.93
N ASN A 42 -2.14 3.79 8.57
CA ASN A 42 -2.31 4.04 10.00
C ASN A 42 -2.06 2.76 10.80
N ASP A 43 -1.59 2.94 12.03
CA ASP A 43 -1.33 1.86 12.99
C ASP A 43 -2.57 1.04 13.41
N ASP A 44 -3.77 1.47 13.04
CA ASP A 44 -5.05 0.79 13.29
C ASP A 44 -5.55 -0.04 12.08
N PHE A 45 -4.67 -0.29 11.10
CA PHE A 45 -4.98 -1.03 9.87
C PHE A 45 -5.94 -0.31 8.91
N THR A 46 -6.11 1.00 9.07
CA THR A 46 -6.79 1.86 8.10
C THR A 46 -5.80 2.57 7.19
N PHE A 47 -6.25 3.03 6.03
CA PHE A 47 -5.43 3.88 5.17
C PHE A 47 -6.23 5.02 4.57
N LYS A 48 -5.50 6.04 4.11
CA LYS A 48 -5.99 7.13 3.28
C LYS A 48 -5.09 7.31 2.06
N SER A 49 -5.70 7.53 0.90
CA SER A 49 -5.05 7.85 -0.38
C SER A 49 -5.91 8.86 -1.12
N ASP A 50 -5.29 9.78 -1.86
CA ASP A 50 -6.01 10.74 -2.70
C ASP A 50 -6.63 10.04 -3.92
N PHE A 51 -6.02 8.94 -4.39
CA PHE A 51 -6.49 8.12 -5.49
C PHE A 51 -7.51 7.06 -5.07
N TRP A 52 -7.22 6.23 -4.06
CA TRP A 52 -8.11 5.15 -3.62
C TRP A 52 -9.13 5.56 -2.55
N GLY A 53 -9.03 6.78 -2.02
CA GLY A 53 -9.86 7.24 -0.91
C GLY A 53 -9.44 6.59 0.41
N ASN A 54 -10.43 6.22 1.23
CA ASN A 54 -10.21 5.67 2.56
C ASN A 54 -10.59 4.19 2.60
N GLY A 55 -9.84 3.40 3.37
CA GLY A 55 -10.09 1.97 3.45
C GLY A 55 -9.33 1.27 4.57
N THR A 56 -9.24 -0.05 4.46
CA THR A 56 -8.46 -0.89 5.38
C THR A 56 -7.39 -1.65 4.64
N TYR A 57 -6.33 -2.04 5.34
CA TYR A 57 -5.27 -2.85 4.78
C TYR A 57 -4.95 -4.07 5.63
N GLU A 58 -4.45 -5.10 4.95
CA GLU A 58 -3.98 -6.35 5.56
C GLU A 58 -2.59 -6.66 5.01
N ILE A 59 -1.68 -7.11 5.88
CA ILE A 59 -0.34 -7.54 5.50
C ILE A 59 -0.26 -9.06 5.61
N LYS A 60 0.31 -9.70 4.59
CA LYS A 60 0.61 -11.12 4.62
C LYS A 60 2.09 -11.34 4.42
N ASN A 61 2.72 -11.99 5.40
CA ASN A 61 4.11 -12.41 5.31
C ASN A 61 4.19 -13.85 4.84
N SER A 62 5.09 -14.14 3.90
CA SER A 62 5.36 -15.49 3.41
C SER A 62 6.86 -15.67 3.16
N LEU A 63 7.28 -16.92 2.94
CA LEU A 63 8.65 -17.22 2.51
C LEU A 63 9.03 -16.55 1.17
N LYS A 64 8.03 -16.16 0.37
CA LYS A 64 8.22 -15.49 -0.94
C LYS A 64 8.16 -13.96 -0.85
N GLY A 65 8.17 -13.42 0.36
CA GLY A 65 8.06 -11.98 0.63
C GLY A 65 6.75 -11.58 1.27
N SER A 66 6.62 -10.28 1.49
CA SER A 66 5.48 -9.65 2.16
C SER A 66 4.58 -8.98 1.14
N THR A 67 3.26 -9.05 1.34
CA THR A 67 2.29 -8.35 0.50
C THR A 67 1.35 -7.50 1.36
N ILE A 68 0.85 -6.43 0.75
CA ILE A 68 -0.20 -5.59 1.31
C ILE A 68 -1.43 -5.69 0.43
N LYS A 69 -2.59 -5.87 1.06
CA LYS A 69 -3.89 -5.81 0.39
C LYS A 69 -4.66 -4.60 0.89
N LEU A 70 -4.91 -3.64 0.01
CA LEU A 70 -5.76 -2.48 0.25
C LEU A 70 -7.20 -2.82 -0.11
N ARG A 71 -8.15 -2.49 0.75
CA ARG A 71 -9.59 -2.69 0.55
C ARG A 71 -10.31 -1.37 0.74
N TYR A 72 -11.08 -0.96 -0.24
CA TYR A 72 -11.75 0.34 -0.25
C TYR A 72 -13.11 0.25 -0.92
N ASN A 73 -13.95 1.23 -0.63
CA ASN A 73 -15.22 1.42 -1.32
C ASN A 73 -15.05 2.44 -2.44
N TYR A 74 -15.71 2.22 -3.55
CA TYR A 74 -15.80 3.12 -4.68
C TYR A 74 -17.25 3.15 -5.19
N GLU A 75 -17.54 3.98 -6.19
CA GLU A 75 -18.90 4.23 -6.69
C GLU A 75 -19.69 2.95 -7.01
N PHE A 76 -19.01 1.91 -7.50
CA PHE A 76 -19.64 0.64 -7.90
C PHE A 76 -19.49 -0.48 -6.85
N GLY A 77 -19.15 -0.13 -5.60
CA GLY A 77 -19.14 -1.07 -4.47
C GLY A 77 -17.78 -1.23 -3.82
N LYS A 78 -17.35 -2.48 -3.60
CA LYS A 78 -16.10 -2.82 -2.91
C LYS A 78 -15.02 -3.23 -3.90
N ALA A 79 -13.83 -2.68 -3.74
CA ALA A 79 -12.65 -3.04 -4.52
C ALA A 79 -11.49 -3.44 -3.60
N SER A 80 -10.47 -4.06 -4.21
CA SER A 80 -9.21 -4.29 -3.52
C SER A 80 -8.05 -4.32 -4.48
N TYR A 81 -6.90 -3.87 -4.00
CA TYR A 81 -5.64 -3.92 -4.72
C TYR A 81 -4.59 -4.65 -3.88
N THR A 82 -3.76 -5.50 -4.48
CA THR A 82 -2.72 -6.25 -3.77
C THR A 82 -1.36 -5.94 -4.38
N ALA A 83 -0.41 -5.56 -3.54
CA ALA A 83 0.93 -5.17 -3.94
C ALA A 83 1.99 -5.93 -3.13
N ARG A 84 3.19 -6.04 -3.69
CA ARG A 84 4.37 -6.50 -2.94
C ARG A 84 4.94 -5.39 -2.08
N ILE A 85 5.48 -5.76 -0.93
CA ILE A 85 6.30 -4.90 -0.09
C ILE A 85 7.75 -5.36 -0.22
N GLU A 86 8.63 -4.41 -0.48
CA GLU A 86 10.07 -4.62 -0.55
C GLU A 86 10.79 -3.60 0.32
N GLU A 87 11.93 -3.99 0.88
CA GLU A 87 12.85 -3.07 1.55
C GLU A 87 14.12 -3.00 0.72
N VAL A 88 14.40 -1.82 0.16
CA VAL A 88 15.58 -1.57 -0.68
C VAL A 88 16.36 -0.46 -0.01
N GLU A 89 17.62 -0.73 0.34
CA GLU A 89 18.50 0.26 1.01
C GLU A 89 17.84 0.91 2.25
N LYS A 90 17.19 0.09 3.09
CA LYS A 90 16.43 0.53 4.30
C LYS A 90 15.20 1.41 4.01
N THR A 91 14.82 1.53 2.75
CA THR A 91 13.60 2.24 2.34
C THR A 91 12.53 1.22 1.99
N LEU A 92 11.39 1.30 2.68
CA LEU A 92 10.23 0.48 2.36
C LEU A 92 9.53 0.99 1.10
N LYS A 93 9.23 0.05 0.20
CA LYS A 93 8.54 0.29 -1.05
C LYS A 93 7.34 -0.62 -1.18
N ILE A 94 6.22 -0.08 -1.67
CA ILE A 94 5.04 -0.86 -2.07
C ILE A 94 5.01 -0.87 -3.59
N ILE A 95 5.30 -2.02 -4.19
CA ILE A 95 5.50 -2.16 -5.63
C ILE A 95 4.14 -2.31 -6.32
N LEU A 96 3.77 -1.32 -7.13
CA LEU A 96 2.50 -1.28 -7.87
C LEU A 96 2.65 -1.95 -9.24
N PHE A 97 3.75 -1.65 -9.94
CA PHE A 97 4.01 -2.28 -11.24
C PHE A 97 5.51 -2.41 -11.54
N GLU A 98 6.00 -3.65 -11.46
CA GLU A 98 7.42 -3.99 -11.58
C GLU A 98 8.03 -3.52 -12.92
N LYS A 99 7.32 -3.73 -14.04
CA LYS A 99 7.85 -3.41 -15.40
C LYS A 99 8.14 -1.93 -15.62
N LYS A 100 7.48 -1.04 -14.88
CA LYS A 100 7.69 0.41 -14.96
C LYS A 100 8.38 0.98 -13.73
N ASN A 101 8.79 0.12 -12.79
CA ASN A 101 9.32 0.53 -11.50
C ASN A 101 8.38 1.56 -10.84
N HIS A 102 7.08 1.30 -10.88
CA HIS A 102 6.04 2.16 -10.28
C HIS A 102 5.76 1.65 -8.86
N TYR A 103 5.99 2.49 -7.86
CA TYR A 103 5.89 2.13 -6.46
C TYR A 103 5.52 3.32 -5.58
N TYR A 104 5.06 3.02 -4.38
CA TYR A 104 5.08 3.96 -3.27
C TYR A 104 6.37 3.83 -2.48
N GLU A 105 6.95 4.96 -2.10
CA GLU A 105 8.15 5.05 -1.26
C GLU A 105 7.80 5.60 0.11
N LYS A 106 8.21 4.91 1.19
CA LYS A 106 8.01 5.41 2.55
C LYS A 106 8.91 6.62 2.81
N ILE A 107 8.32 7.72 3.25
CA ILE A 107 9.06 8.95 3.60
C ILE A 107 9.01 9.31 5.08
N ARG A 108 8.05 8.75 5.83
CA ARG A 108 7.85 8.96 7.28
C ARG A 108 7.25 7.70 7.90
#